data_AF-A0A9W4WWG5-F1
#
_entry.id   AF-A0A9W4WWG5-F1
#
_cell.length_a   1.000
_cell.length_b   1.000
_cell.length_c   1.000
_cell.angle_alpha   90.00
_cell.angle_beta   90.00
_cell.angle_gamma   90.00
#
_symmetry.space_group_name_H-M   'P 1'
#
loop_
_entity.id
_entity.type
_entity.pdbx_description
1 polymer ?
#
loop_
_entity_poly.entity_id
_entity_poly.type
_entity_poly.pdbx_seq_one_letter_code
_entity_poly.pdbx_strand_id
1 'polypeptide(L)'
;MTWKSILKSTISENLKISDTMQPMQLATFNTTMRKPANRSVIFRGFIKDDENSFESDLFCITTDIRSGKVDQLSKNSAFEICWWFSKSREQFRMAGNAYVLSLSFYSKFPFTKLSSYFPPTCNFDWNKELRSQFEKISDELRANLTYPTPGSPLQNENFIKKLGVIGKNDRDNELIQKSFENFALVIFEVEEVDRVELAIDPHKRTNWKLNNQTGEWTEQRVHP
;
A
#
# COMPACT_ATOMS: atom_id res chain seq x y z
N MET A 1 17.93 -3.58 15.47
CA MET A 1 16.45 -3.59 15.32
C MET A 1 16.16 -3.44 13.84
N THR A 2 15.16 -4.12 13.28
CA THR A 2 14.86 -3.95 11.85
C THR A 2 14.12 -2.62 11.65
N TRP A 3 14.24 -2.00 10.47
CA TRP A 3 13.48 -0.79 10.12
C TRP A 3 11.97 -0.98 10.34
N LYS A 4 11.49 -2.20 10.13
CA LYS A 4 10.09 -2.59 10.28
C LYS A 4 9.61 -2.54 11.71
N SER A 5 10.37 -3.08 12.68
CA SER A 5 9.98 -3.02 14.09
C SER A 5 9.90 -1.57 14.57
N ILE A 6 10.81 -0.72 14.08
CA ILE A 6 10.82 0.71 14.39
C ILE A 6 9.58 1.38 13.79
N LEU A 7 9.29 1.14 12.51
CA LEU A 7 8.10 1.68 11.85
C LEU A 7 6.80 1.26 12.56
N LYS A 8 6.65 -0.01 12.95
CA LYS A 8 5.48 -0.49 13.69
C LYS A 8 5.33 0.25 15.03
N SER A 9 6.43 0.50 15.75
CA SER A 9 6.42 1.32 16.97
C SER A 9 5.96 2.75 16.68
N THR A 10 6.55 3.41 15.68
CA THR A 10 6.20 4.78 15.30
C THR A 10 4.72 4.90 14.89
N ILE A 11 4.21 3.97 14.08
CA ILE A 11 2.79 3.91 13.70
C ILE A 11 1.92 3.76 14.94
N SER A 12 2.22 2.79 15.81
CA SER A 12 1.42 2.51 17.02
C SER A 12 1.38 3.71 17.96
N GLU A 13 2.50 4.41 18.14
CA GLU A 13 2.56 5.62 18.97
C GLU A 13 1.76 6.78 18.37
N ASN A 14 1.82 6.97 17.05
CA ASN A 14 1.08 8.04 16.38
C ASN A 14 -0.44 7.75 16.29
N LEU A 15 -0.85 6.47 16.22
CA LEU A 15 -2.26 6.07 16.27
C LEU A 15 -2.90 6.24 17.66
N LYS A 16 -2.11 6.25 18.76
CA LYS A 16 -2.65 6.59 20.09
C LYS A 16 -3.16 8.04 20.19
N ILE A 17 -2.73 8.89 19.25
CA ILE A 17 -2.98 10.34 19.28
C ILE A 17 -3.93 10.76 18.15
N SER A 18 -4.02 9.97 17.07
CA SER A 18 -4.91 10.24 15.93
C SER A 18 -5.78 9.03 15.65
N ASP A 19 -7.09 9.25 15.56
CA ASP A 19 -8.07 8.21 15.22
C ASP A 19 -7.94 7.69 13.77
N THR A 20 -6.98 8.22 12.99
CA THR A 20 -6.79 7.87 11.58
C THR A 20 -5.33 7.62 11.26
N MET A 21 -5.09 6.64 10.39
CA MET A 21 -3.76 6.37 9.82
C MET A 21 -3.24 7.59 9.05
N GLN A 22 -2.02 8.04 9.36
CA GLN A 22 -1.38 9.13 8.65
C GLN A 22 -1.14 8.74 7.18
N PRO A 23 -1.51 9.59 6.21
CA PRO A 23 -1.30 9.28 4.81
C PRO A 23 0.19 9.32 4.44
N MET A 24 0.59 8.36 3.60
CA MET A 24 1.88 8.32 2.91
C MET A 24 1.78 9.08 1.58
N GLN A 25 2.86 9.72 1.14
CA GLN A 25 2.96 10.29 -0.19
C GLN A 25 3.66 9.28 -1.10
N LEU A 26 2.93 8.76 -2.08
CA LEU A 26 3.44 7.80 -3.06
C LEU A 26 3.90 8.53 -4.31
N ALA A 27 5.20 8.53 -4.57
CA ALA A 27 5.79 8.94 -5.84
C ALA A 27 5.88 7.75 -6.81
N THR A 28 5.46 7.99 -8.04
CA THR A 28 5.61 7.06 -9.19
C THR A 28 6.06 7.84 -10.41
N PHE A 29 6.49 7.15 -11.46
CA PHE A 29 6.90 7.78 -12.71
C PHE A 29 5.88 7.56 -13.83
N ASN A 30 5.40 8.66 -14.44
CA ASN A 30 4.59 8.58 -15.65
C ASN A 30 5.52 8.48 -16.86
N THR A 31 5.63 7.28 -17.43
CA THR A 31 6.49 6.99 -18.58
C THR A 31 6.03 7.69 -19.86
N THR A 32 4.73 7.87 -20.07
CA THR A 32 4.17 8.57 -21.23
C THR A 32 4.50 10.06 -21.19
N MET A 33 4.21 10.73 -20.07
CA MET A 33 4.47 12.16 -19.90
C MET A 33 5.93 12.48 -19.54
N ARG A 34 6.71 11.45 -19.19
CA ARG A 34 8.08 11.55 -18.64
C ARG A 34 8.18 12.50 -17.45
N LYS A 35 7.23 12.40 -16.52
CA LYS A 35 7.14 13.24 -15.32
C LYS A 35 6.89 12.41 -14.07
N PRO A 36 7.40 12.82 -12.89
CA PRO A 36 6.98 12.24 -11.64
C PRO A 36 5.50 12.56 -11.38
N ALA A 37 4.83 11.67 -10.66
CA ALA A 37 3.48 11.89 -10.15
C ALA A 37 3.46 11.52 -8.66
N ASN A 38 2.77 12.33 -7.86
CA ASN A 38 2.69 12.14 -6.42
C ASN A 38 1.24 12.28 -5.93
N ARG A 39 0.88 11.56 -4.88
CA ARG A 39 -0.44 11.59 -4.24
C ARG A 39 -0.40 10.95 -2.85
N SER A 40 -1.35 11.33 -2.01
CA SER A 40 -1.59 10.67 -0.73
C SER A 40 -2.20 9.28 -0.92
N VAL A 41 -1.72 8.30 -0.16
CA VAL A 41 -2.24 6.93 -0.07
C VAL A 41 -2.24 6.49 1.40
N ILE A 42 -3.08 5.52 1.75
CA ILE A 42 -3.18 5.02 3.12
C ILE A 42 -2.56 3.63 3.21
N PHE A 43 -1.66 3.46 4.18
CA PHE A 43 -1.10 2.16 4.53
C PHE A 43 -2.20 1.21 5.02
N ARG A 44 -2.23 -0.02 4.50
CA ARG A 44 -3.25 -1.05 4.80
C ARG A 44 -2.68 -2.29 5.48
N GLY A 45 -1.52 -2.16 6.10
CA GLY A 45 -0.87 -3.24 6.82
C GLY A 45 0.20 -3.94 6.00
N PHE A 46 1.02 -4.72 6.72
CA PHE A 46 1.92 -5.69 6.12
C PHE A 46 1.13 -6.92 5.64
N ILE A 47 1.64 -7.57 4.61
CA ILE A 47 1.08 -8.82 4.12
C ILE A 47 1.46 -9.92 5.10
N LYS A 48 0.44 -10.67 5.52
CA LYS A 48 0.54 -11.72 6.54
C LYS A 48 0.99 -11.19 7.91
N ASP A 49 0.38 -10.12 8.42
CA ASP A 49 0.62 -9.64 9.80
C ASP A 49 -0.18 -10.43 10.85
N ASP A 50 0.11 -11.74 10.96
CA ASP A 50 -0.45 -12.61 11.99
C ASP A 50 0.61 -12.87 13.07
N GLU A 51 0.33 -12.41 14.31
CA GLU A 51 1.25 -12.45 15.46
C GLU A 51 1.85 -13.84 15.78
N ASN A 52 1.23 -14.91 15.30
CA ASN A 52 1.56 -16.30 15.65
C ASN A 52 2.23 -17.11 14.54
N SER A 53 2.56 -16.53 13.37
CA SER A 53 3.08 -17.34 12.24
C SER A 53 4.34 -16.79 11.59
N PHE A 54 4.24 -15.67 10.89
CA PHE A 54 5.31 -15.06 10.12
C PHE A 54 4.79 -13.74 9.57
N GLU A 55 5.57 -12.65 9.63
CA GLU A 55 5.18 -11.37 9.05
C GLU A 55 6.14 -11.01 7.90
N SER A 56 5.61 -10.85 6.68
CA SER A 56 6.44 -10.46 5.54
C SER A 56 6.79 -8.96 5.57
N ASP A 57 7.90 -8.58 4.95
CA ASP A 57 8.29 -7.17 4.79
C ASP A 57 7.50 -6.45 3.68
N LEU A 58 6.61 -7.18 2.98
CA LEU A 58 5.71 -6.61 2.00
C LEU A 58 4.57 -5.88 2.70
N PHE A 59 4.20 -4.70 2.23
CA PHE A 59 3.00 -4.01 2.69
C PHE A 59 2.09 -3.64 1.53
N CYS A 60 0.87 -3.19 1.83
CA CYS A 60 -0.07 -2.82 0.79
C CYS A 60 -0.78 -1.49 1.01
N ILE A 61 -1.34 -0.99 -0.09
CA ILE A 61 -2.45 -0.05 -0.11
C ILE A 61 -3.59 -0.63 -0.94
N THR A 62 -4.78 -0.06 -0.80
CA THR A 62 -5.92 -0.31 -1.68
C THR A 62 -6.08 0.81 -2.70
N THR A 63 -6.52 0.49 -3.92
CA THR A 63 -6.79 1.51 -4.94
C THR A 63 -7.83 1.06 -5.97
N ASP A 64 -8.20 1.99 -6.85
CA ASP A 64 -9.05 1.74 -8.02
C ASP A 64 -8.15 1.43 -9.23
N ILE A 65 -8.41 0.33 -9.95
CA ILE A 65 -7.63 -0.10 -11.13
C ILE A 65 -7.58 0.97 -12.22
N ARG A 66 -8.58 1.87 -12.27
CA ARG A 66 -8.72 2.89 -13.30
C ARG A 66 -7.92 4.15 -12.98
N SER A 67 -7.28 4.21 -11.81
CA SER A 67 -6.49 5.36 -11.41
C SER A 67 -5.13 5.40 -12.11
N GLY A 68 -4.64 6.61 -12.43
CA GLY A 68 -3.39 6.76 -13.20
C GLY A 68 -2.16 6.10 -12.57
N LYS A 69 -2.12 5.90 -11.24
CA LYS A 69 -1.00 5.20 -10.58
C LYS A 69 -0.90 3.72 -10.99
N VAL A 70 -2.02 3.08 -11.33
CA VAL A 70 -2.05 1.67 -11.74
C VAL A 70 -1.43 1.52 -13.11
N ASP A 71 -1.79 2.38 -14.07
CA ASP A 71 -1.12 2.42 -15.38
C ASP A 71 0.38 2.69 -15.23
N GLN A 72 0.75 3.67 -14.40
CA GLN A 72 2.15 4.03 -14.12
C GLN A 72 2.94 2.85 -13.56
N LEU A 73 2.44 2.22 -12.49
CA LEU A 73 3.08 1.07 -11.85
C LEU A 73 3.14 -0.16 -12.75
N SER A 74 2.16 -0.35 -13.62
CA SER A 74 2.16 -1.46 -14.59
C SER A 74 3.26 -1.32 -15.67
N LYS A 75 3.72 -0.09 -15.93
CA LYS A 75 4.77 0.22 -16.91
C LYS A 75 6.14 0.41 -16.27
N ASN A 76 6.17 0.88 -15.03
CA ASN A 76 7.36 1.06 -14.23
C ASN A 76 7.00 0.80 -12.77
N SER A 77 7.45 -0.35 -12.24
CA SER A 77 7.19 -0.77 -10.87
C SER A 77 7.89 0.09 -9.81
N ALA A 78 8.88 0.89 -10.19
CA ALA A 78 9.65 1.70 -9.24
C ALA A 78 8.75 2.73 -8.53
N PHE A 79 8.91 2.81 -7.22
CA PHE A 79 8.23 3.79 -6.39
C PHE A 79 9.18 4.40 -5.36
N GLU A 80 8.79 5.56 -4.84
CA GLU A 80 9.29 6.05 -3.56
C GLU A 80 8.11 6.53 -2.72
N ILE A 81 8.07 6.17 -1.45
CA ILE A 81 7.15 6.70 -0.46
C ILE A 81 7.89 7.70 0.41
N CYS A 82 7.22 8.80 0.75
CA CYS A 82 7.58 9.66 1.88
C CYS A 82 6.45 9.60 2.92
N TRP A 83 6.79 9.31 4.17
CA TRP A 83 5.83 9.20 5.28
C TRP A 83 6.29 10.03 6.46
N TRP A 84 5.56 11.11 6.73
CA TRP A 84 5.83 12.02 7.83
C TRP A 84 4.94 11.75 9.04
N PHE A 85 5.57 11.55 10.21
CA PHE A 85 4.92 11.39 11.50
C PHE A 85 5.12 12.66 12.33
N SER A 86 4.14 13.56 12.26
CA SER A 86 4.24 14.91 12.85
C SER A 86 4.48 14.93 14.36
N LYS A 87 3.95 13.96 15.12
CA LYS A 87 4.08 13.94 16.58
C LYS A 87 5.45 13.49 17.04
N SER A 88 5.97 12.41 16.48
CA SER A 88 7.33 11.95 16.77
C SER A 88 8.41 12.75 16.02
N ARG A 89 8.01 13.61 15.07
CA ARG A 89 8.90 14.37 14.17
C ARG A 89 9.86 13.45 13.42
N GLU A 90 9.30 12.35 12.91
CA GLU A 90 10.03 11.34 12.15
C GLU A 90 9.57 11.31 10.70
N GLN A 91 10.51 11.06 9.79
CA GLN A 91 10.21 10.79 8.39
C GLN A 91 10.77 9.44 8.01
N PHE A 92 9.95 8.64 7.32
CA PHE A 92 10.41 7.44 6.63
C PHE A 92 10.29 7.66 5.12
N ARG A 93 11.37 7.43 4.39
CA ARG A 93 11.33 7.27 2.93
C ARG A 93 11.59 5.81 2.60
N MET A 94 10.77 5.24 1.72
CA MET A 94 10.87 3.83 1.34
C MET A 94 10.88 3.74 -0.18
N ALA A 95 11.86 3.03 -0.75
CA ALA A 95 11.98 2.85 -2.19
C ALA A 95 12.08 1.37 -2.55
N GLY A 96 11.63 1.03 -3.74
CA GLY A 96 11.65 -0.33 -4.26
C GLY A 96 10.68 -0.50 -5.43
N ASN A 97 10.05 -1.67 -5.50
CA ASN A 97 9.13 -2.05 -6.55
C ASN A 97 7.72 -2.29 -6.03
N ALA A 98 6.69 -1.88 -6.76
CA ALA A 98 5.31 -2.12 -6.40
C ALA A 98 4.53 -2.83 -7.52
N TYR A 99 3.62 -3.73 -7.12
CA TYR A 99 2.90 -4.61 -8.03
C TYR A 99 1.40 -4.58 -7.75
N VAL A 100 0.61 -4.54 -8.82
CA VAL A 100 -0.86 -4.42 -8.74
C VAL A 100 -1.51 -5.80 -8.81
N LEU A 101 -2.23 -6.17 -7.76
CA LEU A 101 -3.08 -7.36 -7.71
C LEU A 101 -4.55 -6.94 -7.83
N SER A 102 -5.21 -7.41 -8.89
CA SER A 102 -6.66 -7.26 -9.12
C SER A 102 -7.10 -8.34 -10.11
N LEU A 103 -8.40 -8.47 -10.33
CA LEU A 103 -8.93 -9.39 -11.34
C LEU A 103 -8.39 -9.06 -12.74
N SER A 104 -8.32 -7.78 -13.11
CA SER A 104 -7.84 -7.35 -14.44
C SER A 104 -6.32 -7.40 -14.62
N PHE A 105 -5.54 -7.41 -13.53
CA PHE A 105 -4.07 -7.43 -13.56
C PHE A 105 -3.49 -8.76 -13.08
N TYR A 106 -4.33 -9.78 -12.85
CA TYR A 106 -3.94 -11.04 -12.23
C TYR A 106 -2.76 -11.71 -12.95
N SER A 107 -2.80 -11.83 -14.28
CA SER A 107 -1.74 -12.48 -15.07
C SER A 107 -0.40 -11.72 -15.08
N LYS A 108 -0.40 -10.43 -14.71
CA LYS A 108 0.80 -9.61 -14.63
C LYS A 108 1.40 -9.58 -13.22
N PHE A 109 0.68 -10.10 -12.23
CA PHE A 109 1.13 -10.07 -10.85
C PHE A 109 2.21 -11.14 -10.63
N PRO A 110 3.38 -10.81 -10.04
CA PRO A 110 4.51 -11.72 -9.94
C PRO A 110 4.37 -12.68 -8.75
N PHE A 111 3.40 -13.59 -8.81
CA PHE A 111 3.08 -14.53 -7.72
C PHE A 111 4.31 -15.29 -7.21
N THR A 112 5.10 -15.89 -8.10
CA THR A 112 6.28 -16.68 -7.70
C THR A 112 7.30 -15.84 -6.93
N LYS A 113 7.53 -14.60 -7.37
CA LYS A 113 8.47 -13.69 -6.72
C LYS A 113 7.97 -13.25 -5.36
N LEU A 114 6.75 -12.74 -5.25
CA LEU A 114 6.25 -12.23 -3.98
C LEU A 114 5.94 -13.36 -2.98
N SER A 115 5.58 -14.55 -3.46
CA SER A 115 5.40 -15.71 -2.59
C SER A 115 6.71 -16.23 -1.99
N SER A 116 7.89 -15.90 -2.54
CA SER A 116 9.18 -16.31 -1.95
C SER A 116 9.50 -15.57 -0.65
N TYR A 117 8.75 -14.51 -0.32
CA TYR A 117 8.85 -13.83 0.98
C TYR A 117 8.21 -14.64 2.11
N PHE A 118 7.43 -15.67 1.82
CA PHE A 118 6.83 -16.52 2.85
C PHE A 118 7.62 -17.82 3.00
N PRO A 119 7.73 -18.37 4.23
CA PRO A 119 8.33 -19.68 4.40
C PRO A 119 7.50 -20.75 3.66
N PRO A 120 8.11 -21.84 3.16
CA PRO A 120 7.40 -22.88 2.41
C PRO A 120 6.23 -23.53 3.16
N THR A 121 6.24 -23.45 4.49
CA THR A 121 5.18 -23.94 5.38
C THR A 121 3.99 -22.99 5.47
N CYS A 122 4.11 -21.76 4.98
CA CYS A 122 3.04 -20.77 4.99
C CYS A 122 2.05 -21.03 3.85
N ASN A 123 0.84 -21.46 4.20
CA ASN A 123 -0.26 -21.58 3.24
C ASN A 123 -0.89 -20.20 2.98
N PHE A 124 -0.20 -19.37 2.19
CA PHE A 124 -0.68 -18.03 1.82
C PHE A 124 -1.41 -18.03 0.48
N ASP A 125 -2.58 -17.39 0.44
CA ASP A 125 -3.43 -17.31 -0.75
C ASP A 125 -3.72 -15.84 -1.09
N TRP A 126 -3.12 -15.39 -2.19
CA TRP A 126 -3.26 -14.02 -2.69
C TRP A 126 -4.71 -13.64 -3.03
N ASN A 127 -5.55 -14.60 -3.44
CA ASN A 127 -6.97 -14.33 -3.73
C ASN A 127 -7.76 -14.09 -2.44
N LYS A 128 -7.45 -14.86 -1.39
CA LYS A 128 -8.04 -14.63 -0.06
C LYS A 128 -7.59 -13.30 0.51
N GLU A 129 -6.33 -12.93 0.35
CA GLU A 129 -5.85 -11.60 0.78
C GLU A 129 -6.55 -10.47 0.03
N LEU A 130 -6.63 -10.55 -1.30
CA LEU A 130 -7.35 -9.56 -2.13
C LEU A 130 -8.80 -9.38 -1.67
N ARG A 131 -9.51 -10.48 -1.46
CA ARG A 131 -10.90 -10.45 -0.97
C ARG A 131 -10.98 -9.89 0.46
N SER A 132 -10.13 -10.34 1.37
CA SER A 132 -10.11 -9.87 2.76
C SER A 132 -9.90 -8.36 2.85
N GLN A 133 -8.99 -7.81 2.05
CA GLN A 133 -8.74 -6.37 2.02
C GLN A 133 -9.93 -5.58 1.43
N PHE A 134 -10.63 -6.14 0.44
CA PHE A 134 -11.87 -5.54 -0.08
C PHE A 134 -13.00 -5.54 0.97
N GLU A 135 -13.06 -6.57 1.80
CA GLU A 135 -14.05 -6.65 2.88
C GLU A 135 -13.74 -5.65 4.01
N LYS A 136 -12.46 -5.35 4.24
CA LYS A 136 -11.99 -4.39 5.26
C LYS A 136 -12.18 -2.91 4.91
N ILE A 137 -12.30 -2.55 3.63
CA ILE A 137 -12.55 -1.14 3.27
C ILE A 137 -13.96 -0.70 3.69
N SER A 138 -14.17 0.61 3.87
CA SER A 138 -15.47 1.13 4.32
C SER A 138 -16.55 0.98 3.24
N ASP A 139 -17.81 1.01 3.66
CA ASP A 139 -18.96 0.98 2.75
C ASP A 139 -18.94 2.15 1.75
N GLU A 140 -18.47 3.33 2.19
CA GLU A 140 -18.31 4.51 1.34
C GLU A 140 -17.23 4.28 0.28
N LEU A 141 -16.09 3.67 0.66
CA LEU A 141 -15.02 3.38 -0.30
C LEU A 141 -15.47 2.31 -1.30
N ARG A 142 -16.19 1.27 -0.86
CA ARG A 142 -16.79 0.28 -1.76
C ARG A 142 -17.76 0.91 -2.75
N ALA A 143 -18.61 1.83 -2.28
CA ALA A 143 -19.52 2.56 -3.14
C ALA A 143 -18.78 3.41 -4.19
N ASN A 144 -17.73 4.14 -3.79
CA ASN A 144 -16.93 4.97 -4.69
C ASN A 144 -16.32 4.18 -5.86
N LEU A 145 -15.97 2.91 -5.67
CA LEU A 145 -15.45 2.05 -6.74
C LEU A 145 -16.47 1.74 -7.84
N THR A 146 -17.77 2.01 -7.62
CA THR A 146 -18.83 1.84 -8.63
C THR A 146 -19.02 3.07 -9.52
N TYR A 147 -18.45 4.21 -9.11
CA TYR A 147 -18.61 5.52 -9.77
C TYR A 147 -17.89 5.54 -11.12
N PRO A 148 -18.10 6.55 -11.98
CA PRO A 148 -17.27 6.78 -13.16
C PRO A 148 -15.78 6.84 -12.84
N THR A 149 -14.94 6.65 -13.87
CA THR A 149 -13.48 6.63 -13.74
C THR A 149 -12.95 7.83 -12.95
N PRO A 150 -12.14 7.62 -11.89
CA PRO A 150 -11.59 8.72 -11.11
C PRO A 150 -10.84 9.73 -11.97
N GLY A 151 -11.14 11.01 -11.79
CA GLY A 151 -10.57 12.12 -12.57
C GLY A 151 -11.29 12.43 -13.88
N SER A 152 -12.35 11.69 -14.24
CA SER A 152 -13.24 12.08 -15.34
C SER A 152 -14.10 13.30 -14.99
N PRO A 153 -14.56 14.10 -15.98
CA PRO A 153 -15.46 15.23 -15.74
C PRO A 153 -16.75 14.79 -15.04
N LEU A 154 -17.15 15.55 -14.02
CA LEU A 154 -18.37 15.29 -13.27
C LEU A 154 -19.60 15.61 -14.13
N GLN A 155 -20.45 14.62 -14.37
CA GLN A 155 -21.70 14.78 -15.14
C GLN A 155 -22.94 14.79 -14.25
N ASN A 156 -22.96 13.95 -13.21
CA ASN A 156 -24.01 13.89 -12.20
C ASN A 156 -23.42 13.39 -10.87
N GLU A 157 -24.13 13.62 -9.76
CA GLU A 157 -23.72 13.20 -8.41
C GLU A 157 -24.68 12.16 -7.79
N ASN A 158 -25.55 11.56 -8.62
CA ASN A 158 -26.57 10.63 -8.17
C ASN A 158 -26.01 9.20 -8.05
N PHE A 159 -25.08 9.02 -7.11
CA PHE A 159 -24.48 7.73 -6.82
C PHE A 159 -24.91 7.19 -5.45
N ILE A 160 -24.87 5.86 -5.33
CA ILE A 160 -25.00 5.19 -4.03
C ILE A 160 -23.86 5.64 -3.12
N LYS A 161 -24.16 6.02 -1.88
CA LYS A 161 -23.15 6.54 -0.95
C LYS A 161 -22.48 5.48 -0.07
N LYS A 162 -23.11 4.32 0.07
CA LYS A 162 -22.66 3.20 0.90
C LYS A 162 -22.99 1.89 0.21
N LEU A 163 -22.04 0.95 0.25
CA LEU A 163 -22.19 -0.39 -0.30
C LEU A 163 -21.57 -1.40 0.66
N GLY A 164 -22.40 -2.27 1.23
CA GLY A 164 -21.94 -3.31 2.16
C GLY A 164 -21.15 -4.41 1.46
N VAL A 165 -20.59 -5.34 2.24
CA VAL A 165 -19.95 -6.56 1.71
C VAL A 165 -20.97 -7.55 1.15
N ILE A 166 -22.18 -7.57 1.74
CA ILE A 166 -23.28 -8.44 1.35
C ILE A 166 -24.41 -7.54 0.83
N GLY A 167 -24.89 -7.80 -0.38
CA GLY A 167 -25.96 -7.03 -0.98
C GLY A 167 -27.31 -7.33 -0.34
N LYS A 168 -28.18 -6.33 -0.27
CA LYS A 168 -29.54 -6.49 0.27
C LYS A 168 -30.55 -7.01 -0.77
N ASN A 169 -30.16 -6.95 -2.04
CA ASN A 169 -30.94 -7.30 -3.22
C ASN A 169 -29.98 -7.58 -4.40
N ASP A 170 -30.52 -8.03 -5.53
CA ASP A 170 -29.72 -8.39 -6.71
C ASP A 170 -28.91 -7.21 -7.26
N ARG A 171 -29.49 -6.01 -7.27
CA ARG A 171 -28.79 -4.79 -7.72
C ARG A 171 -27.58 -4.46 -6.83
N ASP A 172 -27.69 -4.62 -5.52
CA ASP A 172 -26.57 -4.42 -4.61
C ASP A 172 -25.47 -5.46 -4.88
N ASN A 173 -25.84 -6.72 -5.14
CA ASN A 173 -24.88 -7.78 -5.47
C ASN A 173 -24.12 -7.49 -6.77
N GLU A 174 -24.80 -7.02 -7.81
CA GLU A 174 -24.17 -6.56 -9.06
C GLU A 174 -23.20 -5.39 -8.82
N LEU A 175 -23.59 -4.43 -7.97
CA LEU A 175 -22.73 -3.29 -7.63
C LEU A 175 -21.51 -3.71 -6.81
N ILE A 176 -21.65 -4.69 -5.92
CA ILE A 176 -20.52 -5.26 -5.16
C ILE A 176 -19.55 -5.95 -6.10
N GLN A 177 -20.05 -6.73 -7.05
CA GLN A 177 -19.22 -7.36 -8.07
C GLN A 177 -18.46 -6.31 -8.88
N LYS A 178 -19.15 -5.29 -9.41
CA LYS A 178 -18.51 -4.18 -10.15
C LYS A 178 -17.48 -3.42 -9.30
N SER A 179 -17.79 -3.21 -8.02
CA SER A 179 -16.89 -2.58 -7.06
C SER A 179 -15.61 -3.39 -6.89
N PHE A 180 -15.73 -4.71 -6.74
CA PHE A 180 -14.61 -5.63 -6.61
C PHE A 180 -13.80 -5.75 -7.91
N GLU A 181 -14.45 -5.73 -9.08
CA GLU A 181 -13.76 -5.68 -10.38
C GLU A 181 -12.87 -4.44 -10.52
N ASN A 182 -13.29 -3.29 -9.97
CA ASN A 182 -12.49 -2.07 -9.96
C ASN A 182 -11.47 -2.00 -8.81
N PHE A 183 -11.52 -2.92 -7.85
CA PHE A 183 -10.66 -2.93 -6.68
C PHE A 183 -9.28 -3.52 -6.99
N ALA A 184 -8.24 -2.93 -6.40
CA ALA A 184 -6.89 -3.46 -6.46
C ALA A 184 -6.16 -3.33 -5.13
N LEU A 185 -5.26 -4.28 -4.90
CA LEU A 185 -4.15 -4.13 -3.98
C LEU A 185 -2.90 -3.70 -4.74
N VAL A 186 -2.16 -2.76 -4.17
CA VAL A 186 -0.79 -2.49 -4.61
C VAL A 186 0.13 -2.97 -3.51
N ILE A 187 0.94 -3.97 -3.83
CA ILE A 187 1.90 -4.59 -2.93
C ILE A 187 3.26 -3.94 -3.13
N PHE A 188 3.89 -3.49 -2.05
CA PHE A 188 5.18 -2.81 -2.06
C PHE A 188 6.26 -3.77 -1.55
N GLU A 189 7.24 -4.00 -2.40
CA GLU A 189 8.50 -4.69 -2.13
C GLU A 189 9.55 -3.61 -1.85
N VAL A 190 9.93 -3.45 -0.59
CA VAL A 190 10.88 -2.41 -0.15
C VAL A 190 12.31 -2.92 -0.27
N GLU A 191 13.17 -2.10 -0.86
CA GLU A 191 14.59 -2.38 -1.03
C GLU A 191 15.46 -1.38 -0.26
N GLU A 192 14.98 -0.15 -0.06
CA GLU A 192 15.67 0.89 0.71
C GLU A 192 14.73 1.60 1.67
N VAL A 193 15.21 1.87 2.88
CA VAL A 193 14.53 2.69 3.89
C VAL A 193 15.46 3.78 4.40
N ASP A 194 14.98 5.01 4.47
CA ASP A 194 15.69 6.17 5.04
C ASP A 194 14.82 6.79 6.12
N ARG A 195 15.27 6.70 7.38
CA ARG A 195 14.59 7.28 8.53
C ARG A 195 15.34 8.50 9.02
N VAL A 196 14.63 9.61 9.17
CA VAL A 196 15.12 10.85 9.79
C VAL A 196 14.34 11.08 11.09
N GLU A 197 15.06 11.32 12.18
CA GLU A 197 14.51 11.63 13.51
C GLU A 197 14.88 13.08 13.88
N LEU A 198 13.89 13.98 13.88
CA LEU A 198 14.10 15.42 14.11
C LEU A 198 13.76 15.88 15.54
N ALA A 199 13.23 15.00 16.38
CA ALA A 199 12.89 15.31 17.77
C ALA A 199 14.11 15.38 18.72
N ILE A 200 15.27 14.92 18.26
CA ILE A 200 16.49 14.80 19.05
C ILE A 200 17.61 15.68 18.49
N ASP A 201 18.54 16.07 19.37
CA ASP A 201 19.71 16.93 19.06
C ASP A 201 21.02 16.22 19.47
N PRO A 202 21.97 15.97 18.55
CA PRO A 202 21.85 16.22 17.10
C PRO A 202 20.78 15.32 16.46
N HIS A 203 20.20 15.81 15.36
CA HIS A 203 19.30 15.02 14.53
C HIS A 203 19.95 13.71 14.11
N LYS A 204 19.12 12.70 13.85
CA LYS A 204 19.59 11.35 13.52
C LYS A 204 19.03 10.91 12.18
N ARG A 205 19.86 10.23 11.39
CA ARG A 205 19.45 9.58 10.15
C ARG A 205 20.05 8.18 10.03
N THR A 206 19.20 7.21 9.70
CA THR A 206 19.59 5.83 9.45
C THR A 206 19.08 5.40 8.08
N ASN A 207 19.94 4.77 7.30
CA ASN A 207 19.55 4.06 6.09
C ASN A 207 19.57 2.55 6.33
N TRP A 208 18.59 1.86 5.76
CA TRP A 208 18.62 0.41 5.56
C TRP A 208 18.58 0.09 4.08
N LYS A 209 19.40 -0.84 3.62
CA LYS A 209 19.39 -1.35 2.25
C LYS A 209 19.36 -2.86 2.23
N LEU A 210 18.43 -3.42 1.45
CA LEU A 210 18.30 -4.85 1.23
C LEU A 210 19.38 -5.32 0.26
N ASN A 211 20.14 -6.33 0.65
CA ASN A 211 21.01 -7.03 -0.28
C ASN A 211 20.19 -8.07 -1.04
N ASN A 212 19.92 -7.81 -2.32
CA ASN A 212 19.11 -8.70 -3.17
C ASN A 212 19.72 -10.09 -3.39
N GLN A 213 21.01 -10.30 -3.09
CA GLN A 213 21.66 -11.61 -3.21
C GLN A 213 21.50 -12.45 -1.93
N THR A 214 21.57 -11.82 -0.76
CA THR A 214 21.51 -12.53 0.53
C THR A 214 20.13 -12.46 1.19
N GLY A 215 19.29 -11.50 0.79
CA GLY A 215 18.01 -11.20 1.45
C GLY A 215 18.18 -10.48 2.80
N GLU A 216 19.40 -10.02 3.14
CA GLU A 216 19.69 -9.40 4.42
C GLU A 216 19.68 -7.87 4.33
N TRP A 217 19.21 -7.24 5.41
CA TRP A 217 19.22 -5.78 5.55
C TRP A 217 20.52 -5.29 6.16
N THR A 218 21.15 -4.33 5.50
CA THR A 218 22.31 -3.60 6.05
C THR A 218 21.85 -2.28 6.65
N GLU A 219 22.26 -1.99 7.88
CA GLU A 219 21.94 -0.73 8.58
C GLU A 219 23.16 0.19 8.58
N GLN A 220 22.95 1.47 8.24
CA GLN A 220 24.00 2.48 8.27
C GLN A 220 23.49 3.80 8.87
N ARG A 221 24.23 4.32 9.84
CA ARG A 221 24.05 5.68 10.36
C ARG A 221 24.74 6.68 9.43
N VAL A 222 24.03 7.74 9.06
CA VAL A 222 24.52 8.79 8.16
C VAL A 222 24.28 10.18 8.76
N HIS A 223 24.91 11.19 8.18
CA HIS A 223 24.61 12.57 8.55
C HIS A 223 23.16 12.92 8.19
N PRO A 224 22.45 13.68 9.04
CA PRO A 224 21.08 14.15 8.78
C PRO A 224 20.94 14.82 7.41
#